data_AF-A0A7Y5MT45-F1
#
_entry.id   AF-A0A7Y5MT45-F1
#
_cell.length_a   1.000
_cell.length_b   1.000
_cell.length_c   1.000
_cell.angle_alpha   90.00
_cell.angle_beta   90.00
_cell.angle_gamma   90.00
#
_symmetry.space_group_name_H-M   'P 1'
#
loop_
_entity.id
_entity.type
_entity.pdbx_description
1 polymer ?
#
loop_
_entity_poly.entity_id
_entity_poly.type
_entity_poly.pdbx_seq_one_letter_code
_entity_poly.pdbx_strand_id
1 'polypeptide(L)' 'MFFLHVRIAEVLVSKGVPQTDIVLGFQPQAMRAYLDYAAA' A
#
# COMPACT_ATOMS: atom_id res chain seq x y z
N MET A 1 4.20 10.14 12.15
CA MET A 1 5.22 10.04 11.08
C MET A 1 4.93 8.83 10.18
N PHE A 2 3.78 8.82 9.49
CA PHE A 2 3.34 7.72 8.59
C PHE A 2 3.09 8.18 7.15
N PHE A 3 3.09 9.49 6.91
CA PHE A 3 2.71 10.10 5.63
C PHE A 3 3.62 9.76 4.45
N LEU A 4 4.92 9.50 4.68
CA LEU A 4 5.89 9.33 3.58
C LEU A 4 5.69 8.00 2.82
N HIS A 5 5.33 6.91 3.51
CA HIS A 5 5.21 5.59 2.90
C HIS A 5 3.96 5.44 2.04
N VAL A 6 2.85 6.06 2.44
CA VAL A 6 1.62 6.12 1.64
C VAL A 6 1.89 6.81 0.30
N ARG A 7 2.70 7.88 0.31
CA ARG A 7 3.06 8.60 -0.92
C ARG A 7 3.87 7.77 -1.92
N ILE A 8 4.66 6.81 -1.45
CA ILE A 8 5.41 5.92 -2.36
C ILE A 8 4.47 4.95 -3.07
N ALA A 9 3.49 4.38 -2.34
CA ALA A 9 2.48 3.51 -2.93
C ALA A 9 1.66 4.26 -4.00
N GLU A 10 1.23 5.49 -3.71
CA GLU A 10 0.52 6.36 -4.68
C GLU A 10 1.36 6.65 -5.93
N VAL A 11 2.68 6.88 -5.78
CA VAL A 11 3.58 7.09 -6.92
C VAL A 11 3.69 5.83 -7.79
N LEU A 12 3.76 4.63 -7.20
CA LEU A 12 3.78 3.38 -7.97
C LEU A 12 2.47 3.17 -8.75
N VAL A 13 1.34 3.47 -8.14
CA VAL A 13 0.03 3.43 -8.80
C VAL A 13 -0.02 4.41 -9.97
N SER A 14 0.49 5.64 -9.79
CA SER A 14 0.56 6.63 -10.88
C SER A 14 1.44 6.19 -12.06
N LYS A 15 2.33 5.21 -11.84
CA LYS A 15 3.20 4.61 -12.86
C LYS A 15 2.62 3.34 -13.48
N GLY A 16 1.40 2.96 -13.11
CA GLY A 16 0.67 1.82 -13.66
C GLY A 16 0.78 0.52 -12.88
N VAL A 17 1.36 0.54 -11.66
CA VAL A 17 1.35 -0.63 -10.79
C VAL A 17 -0.04 -0.79 -10.17
N PRO A 18 -0.73 -1.94 -10.34
CA PRO A 18 -2.01 -2.17 -9.69
C PRO A 18 -1.89 -2.09 -8.16
N GLN A 19 -2.89 -1.51 -7.49
CA GLN A 19 -2.92 -1.47 -6.02
C GLN A 19 -2.89 -2.88 -5.40
N THR A 20 -3.46 -3.86 -6.10
CA THR A 20 -3.48 -5.28 -5.74
C THR A 20 -2.12 -5.96 -5.78
N ASP A 21 -1.09 -5.29 -6.30
CA ASP A 21 0.29 -5.81 -6.37
C ASP A 21 1.20 -5.12 -5.34
N ILE A 22 0.67 -4.18 -4.55
CA ILE A 22 1.41 -3.38 -3.58
C ILE A 22 0.98 -3.77 -2.17
N VAL A 23 1.91 -4.28 -1.35
CA VAL A 23 1.68 -4.59 0.06
C VAL A 23 2.21 -3.45 0.93
N LEU A 24 1.35 -2.87 1.77
CA LEU A 24 1.75 -1.85 2.76
C LEU A 24 2.44 -2.50 3.97
N GLY A 25 3.73 -2.82 3.83
CA GLY A 25 4.51 -3.55 4.83
C GLY A 25 4.59 -2.89 6.22
N PHE A 26 4.44 -1.57 6.30
CA PHE A 26 4.42 -0.82 7.56
C PHE A 26 3.08 -0.93 8.31
N GLN A 27 2.01 -1.39 7.65
CA GLN A 27 0.73 -1.66 8.30
C GLN A 27 0.74 -3.05 8.95
N PRO A 28 0.14 -3.20 10.15
CA PRO A 28 -0.07 -4.50 10.77
C PRO A 28 -0.83 -5.45 9.84
N GLN A 29 -0.47 -6.73 9.84
CA GLN A 29 -1.06 -7.72 8.92
C GLN A 29 -2.59 -7.77 9.03
N ALA A 30 -3.13 -7.71 10.25
CA ALA A 30 -4.58 -7.69 10.49
C ALA A 30 -5.29 -6.47 9.88
N MET A 31 -4.58 -5.35 9.68
CA MET A 31 -5.16 -4.12 9.13
C MET A 31 -5.14 -4.11 7.60
N ARG A 32 -4.25 -4.87 6.95
CA ARG A 32 -4.09 -4.83 5.48
C ARG A 32 -5.31 -5.31 4.72
N ALA A 33 -6.08 -6.24 5.30
CA ALA A 33 -7.33 -6.75 4.71
C ALA A 33 -8.43 -5.68 4.59
N TYR A 34 -8.29 -4.55 5.28
CA TYR A 34 -9.25 -3.43 5.25
C TYR A 34 -8.77 -2.24 4.40
N LEU A 35 -7.72 -2.45 3.60
CA LEU A 35 -7.14 -1.43 2.73
C LEU A 35 -7.34 -1.85 1.27
N ASP A 36 -7.29 -0.88 0.36
CA ASP A 36 -7.40 -1.11 -1.09
C ASP A 36 -6.13 -1.75 -1.70
N TYR A 37 -5.14 -2.04 -0.86
CA TYR A 37 -3.83 -2.59 -1.21
C TYR A 37 -3.76 -4.09 -0.89
N ALA A 38 -2.76 -4.79 -1.44
CA ALA A 38 -2.58 -6.21 -1.20
C ALA A 38 -2.35 -6.54 0.29
N ALA A 39 -2.93 -7.65 0.73
CA ALA A 39 -2.75 -8.17 2.08
C ALA A 39 -1.43 -8.93 2.26
N ALA A 40 -0.98 -9.65 1.23
CA ALA A 40 0.23 -10.47 1.17
C ALA A 40 0.74 -10.58 -0.26
#